data_AF-A0A8R7PMP5-F1
#
_entry.id   AF-A0A8R7PMP5-F1
#
_cell.length_a   1.000
_cell.length_b   1.000
_cell.length_c   1.000
_cell.angle_alpha   90.00
_cell.angle_beta   90.00
_cell.angle_gamma   90.00
#
_symmetry.space_group_name_H-M   'P 1'
#
loop_
_entity.id
_entity.type
_entity.pdbx_description
1 polymer ?
#
loop_
_entity_poly.entity_id
_entity_poly.type
_entity_poly.pdbx_seq_one_letter_code
_entity_poly.pdbx_strand_id
1 'polypeptide(L)'
;MDGWPAMSIHGDESQTERDWVLSQFKSAKSPIMKATDVAARGLDVKGVKYVVNYNFPGFLEDYVLRIGRTGRAGATGTAYTLFT
;
A
#
# COMPACT_ATOMS: atom_id res chain seq x y z
N MET A 1 21.37 -14.28 -0.52
CA MET A 1 20.21 -14.23 0.39
C MET A 1 19.07 -13.72 -0.46
N ASP A 2 18.13 -14.58 -0.83
CA ASP A 2 17.03 -14.18 -1.71
C ASP A 2 15.98 -13.45 -0.88
N GLY A 3 15.88 -12.14 -1.09
CA GLY A 3 14.89 -11.29 -0.45
C GLY A 3 13.48 -11.50 -1.03
N TRP A 4 12.48 -10.90 -0.37
CA TRP A 4 11.12 -10.89 -0.91
C TRP A 4 10.98 -9.83 -2.00
N PRO A 5 10.32 -10.12 -3.14
CA PRO A 5 10.06 -9.12 -4.17
C PRO A 5 9.20 -7.99 -3.60
N ALA A 6 9.74 -6.78 -3.64
CA ALA A 6 9.11 -5.59 -3.11
C ALA A 6 9.38 -4.40 -4.03
N MET A 7 8.38 -3.52 -4.16
CA MET A 7 8.50 -2.26 -4.88
C MET A 7 8.11 -1.09 -3.99
N SER A 8 8.48 0.12 -4.41
CA SER A 8 8.06 1.37 -3.79
C SER A 8 7.14 2.17 -4.71
N ILE A 9 6.32 3.02 -4.11
CA ILE A 9 5.70 4.18 -4.75
C ILE A 9 5.96 5.41 -3.87
N HIS A 10 6.61 6.43 -4.42
CA HIS A 10 6.89 7.70 -3.73
C HIS A 10 6.68 8.93 -4.64
N GLY A 11 6.82 10.12 -4.06
CA GLY A 11 6.48 11.39 -4.70
C GLY A 11 7.27 11.69 -5.97
N ASP A 12 8.52 11.22 -6.04
CA ASP A 12 9.46 11.50 -7.13
C ASP A 12 9.31 10.54 -8.33
N GLU A 13 8.51 9.47 -8.19
CA GLU A 13 8.25 8.56 -9.30
C GLU A 13 7.29 9.19 -10.32
N SER A 14 7.63 9.02 -11.60
CA SER A 14 6.78 9.41 -12.73
C SER A 14 5.47 8.62 -12.76
N GLN A 15 4.45 9.14 -13.45
CA GLN A 15 3.18 8.42 -13.58
C GLN A 15 3.36 7.03 -14.24
N THR A 16 4.25 6.92 -15.22
CA THR A 16 4.55 5.65 -15.91
C THR A 16 5.16 4.63 -14.96
N GLU A 17 6.08 5.05 -14.10
CA GLU A 17 6.67 4.17 -13.08
C GLU A 17 5.61 3.72 -12.08
N ARG A 18 4.76 4.64 -11.61
CA ARG A 18 3.64 4.32 -10.70
C ARG A 18 2.70 3.29 -11.32
N ASP A 19 2.30 3.49 -12.58
CA ASP A 19 1.41 2.56 -13.28
C ASP A 19 2.06 1.18 -13.45
N TRP A 20 3.36 1.14 -13.76
CA TRP A 20 4.12 -0.10 -13.84
C TRP A 20 4.18 -0.82 -12.50
N VAL A 21 4.54 -0.14 -11.40
CA VAL A 21 4.58 -0.71 -10.04
C VAL A 21 3.20 -1.25 -9.64
N LEU A 22 2.13 -0.49 -9.89
CA LEU A 22 0.76 -0.95 -9.64
C LEU A 22 0.42 -2.21 -10.43
N SER A 23 0.84 -2.31 -11.68
CA SER A 23 0.61 -3.51 -12.51
C SER A 23 1.32 -4.75 -11.95
N GLN A 24 2.55 -4.59 -11.47
CA GLN A 24 3.33 -5.67 -10.87
C GLN A 24 2.74 -6.11 -9.52
N PHE A 25 2.24 -5.16 -8.73
CA PHE A 25 1.59 -5.45 -7.45
C PHE A 25 0.24 -6.15 -7.66
N LYS A 26 -0.61 -5.64 -8.55
CA LYS A 26 -1.93 -6.23 -8.87
C LYS A 26 -1.83 -7.63 -9.50
N SER A 27 -0.77 -7.90 -10.26
CA SER A 27 -0.50 -9.22 -10.83
C SER A 27 0.21 -10.20 -9.88
N ALA A 28 0.46 -9.78 -8.62
CA ALA A 28 1.19 -10.55 -7.60
C ALA A 28 2.64 -10.93 -7.98
N LYS A 29 3.21 -10.38 -9.06
CA LYS A 29 4.62 -10.56 -9.45
C LYS A 29 5.58 -9.96 -8.41
N SER A 30 5.18 -8.85 -7.81
CA SER A 30 5.82 -8.29 -6.63
C SER A 30 4.75 -8.02 -5.57
N PRO A 31 4.50 -8.95 -4.64
CA PRO A 31 3.35 -8.92 -3.73
C PRO A 31 3.50 -7.92 -2.59
N ILE A 32 4.66 -7.28 -2.44
CA ILE A 32 4.92 -6.27 -1.43
C ILE A 32 5.09 -4.91 -2.12
N MET A 33 4.33 -3.92 -1.65
CA MET A 33 4.44 -2.53 -2.10
C MET A 33 4.54 -1.60 -0.89
N LYS A 34 5.63 -0.85 -0.82
CA LYS A 34 5.85 0.23 0.15
C LYS A 34 5.36 1.54 -0.47
N ALA A 35 4.63 2.35 0.28
CA ALA A 35 4.17 3.64 -0.20
C ALA A 35 4.26 4.73 0.88
N THR A 36 4.45 5.99 0.45
CA THR A 36 4.23 7.17 1.29
C THR A 36 2.82 7.73 1.05
N ASP A 37 2.27 8.48 2.01
CA ASP A 37 0.91 9.03 1.90
C ASP A 37 0.73 9.91 0.66
N VAL A 38 1.73 10.74 0.35
CA VAL A 38 1.73 11.63 -0.81
C VAL A 38 1.55 10.85 -2.10
N ALA A 39 2.26 9.73 -2.23
CA ALA A 39 2.24 8.93 -3.44
C ALA A 39 1.05 7.94 -3.48
N ALA A 40 0.45 7.65 -2.33
CA ALA A 40 -0.72 6.77 -2.23
C ALA A 40 -2.07 7.47 -2.53
N ARG A 41 -2.11 8.80 -2.48
CA ARG A 41 -3.30 9.59 -2.83
C ARG A 41 -3.66 9.38 -4.31
N GLY A 42 -4.92 9.08 -4.58
CA GLY A 42 -5.41 8.80 -5.93
C GLY A 42 -5.14 7.38 -6.45
N LEU A 43 -4.35 6.56 -5.75
CA LEU A 43 -4.18 5.16 -6.15
C LEU A 43 -5.47 4.38 -5.93
N ASP A 44 -5.94 3.64 -6.95
CA ASP A 44 -7.00 2.65 -6.78
C ASP A 44 -6.40 1.25 -6.57
N VAL A 45 -6.07 0.97 -5.30
CA VAL A 45 -5.64 -0.34 -4.81
C VAL A 45 -6.69 -0.78 -3.78
N LYS A 46 -7.40 -1.87 -4.05
CA LYS A 46 -8.45 -2.45 -3.20
C LYS A 46 -8.24 -3.95 -3.11
N GLY A 47 -8.79 -4.58 -2.07
CA GLY A 47 -8.71 -6.03 -1.91
C GLY A 47 -7.33 -6.51 -1.46
N VAL A 48 -6.52 -5.64 -0.86
CA VAL A 48 -5.24 -6.05 -0.27
C VAL A 48 -5.54 -6.90 0.96
N LYS A 49 -4.85 -8.03 1.13
CA LYS A 49 -5.07 -8.91 2.29
C LYS A 49 -4.51 -8.31 3.59
N TYR A 50 -3.40 -7.59 3.49
CA TYR A 50 -2.69 -7.02 4.62
C TYR A 50 -2.30 -5.56 4.36
N VAL A 51 -2.56 -4.69 5.33
CA VAL A 51 -2.03 -3.33 5.38
C VAL A 51 -1.09 -3.23 6.58
N VAL A 52 0.11 -2.67 6.39
CA VAL A 52 1.07 -2.47 7.48
C VAL A 52 1.41 -0.99 7.56
N ASN A 53 0.95 -0.33 8.62
CA ASN A 53 1.36 1.01 8.97
C ASN A 53 2.69 0.93 9.73
N TYR A 54 3.79 1.05 8.99
CA TYR A 54 5.13 1.05 9.59
C TYR A 54 5.34 2.24 10.53
N ASN A 55 4.86 3.42 10.11
CA ASN A 55 4.72 4.60 10.96
C ASN A 55 3.23 4.97 11.04
N PHE A 56 2.76 5.30 12.26
CA PHE A 56 1.43 5.87 12.44
C PHE A 56 1.32 7.18 11.64
N PRO A 57 0.25 7.40 10.86
CA PRO A 57 0.09 8.65 10.11
C PRO A 57 -0.11 9.84 11.05
N GLY A 58 0.21 11.04 10.57
CA GLY A 58 0.03 12.27 11.37
C GLY A 58 -1.44 12.56 11.71
N PHE A 59 -2.38 12.04 10.92
CA PHE A 59 -3.82 12.26 11.07
C PHE A 59 -4.60 10.95 10.98
N LEU A 60 -5.73 10.86 11.69
CA LEU A 60 -6.56 9.66 11.74
C LEU A 60 -7.25 9.37 10.39
N GLU A 61 -7.56 10.42 9.63
CA GLU A 61 -8.16 10.32 8.30
C GLU A 61 -7.25 9.53 7.35
N ASP A 62 -5.94 9.80 7.39
CA ASP A 62 -4.95 9.06 6.60
C ASP A 62 -4.88 7.60 7.07
N TYR A 63 -5.00 7.32 8.37
CA TYR A 63 -5.09 5.95 8.88
C TYR A 63 -6.29 5.20 8.29
N VAL A 64 -7.49 5.81 8.33
CA VAL A 64 -8.71 5.22 7.77
C VAL A 64 -8.56 4.95 6.27
N LEU A 65 -7.97 5.88 5.53
CA LEU A 65 -7.71 5.72 4.10
C LEU A 65 -6.72 4.58 3.79
N ARG A 66 -5.67 4.43 4.61
CA ARG A 66 -4.69 3.33 4.49
C ARG A 66 -5.33 1.98 4.77
N ILE A 67 -6.02 1.81 5.90
CA ILE A 67 -6.63 0.51 6.25
C ILE A 67 -7.82 0.19 5.33
N GLY A 68 -8.47 1.19 4.74
CA GLY A 68 -9.55 1.01 3.76
C GLY A 68 -9.13 0.32 2.46
N ARG A 69 -7.84 -0.01 2.30
CA ARG A 69 -7.29 -0.83 1.21
C ARG A 69 -7.53 -2.33 1.41
N THR A 70 -7.82 -2.74 2.64
CA THR A 70 -8.20 -4.11 3.02
C THR A 70 -9.67 -4.21 3.43
N GLY A 71 -10.20 -5.44 3.53
CA GLY A 71 -11.49 -5.72 4.16
C GLY A 71 -12.74 -5.07 3.54
N ARG A 72 -12.77 -4.83 2.22
CA ARG A 72 -13.95 -4.25 1.53
C ARG A 72 -14.95 -5.30 1.06
N ALA A 73 -16.22 -4.89 0.92
CA ALA A 73 -17.31 -5.67 0.32
C ALA A 73 -17.53 -7.06 0.95
N GLY A 74 -17.51 -7.13 2.28
CA GLY A 74 -17.70 -8.38 3.03
C GLY A 74 -16.46 -9.26 3.13
N ALA A 75 -15.36 -8.90 2.47
CA ALA A 75 -14.08 -9.57 2.66
C ALA A 75 -13.47 -9.24 4.03
N THR A 76 -12.77 -10.20 4.62
CA THR A 76 -11.92 -9.95 5.79
C THR A 76 -10.56 -9.44 5.36
N GLY A 77 -9.92 -8.69 6.25
CA GLY A 77 -8.66 -8.02 6.02
C GLY A 77 -7.96 -7.74 7.34
N THR A 78 -6.64 -7.58 7.32
CA THR A 78 -5.89 -7.27 8.54
C THR A 78 -5.00 -6.05 8.34
N ALA A 79 -5.12 -5.11 9.27
CA ALA A 79 -4.22 -3.97 9.36
C ALA A 79 -3.37 -4.11 10.61
N TYR A 80 -2.05 -4.04 10.46
CA TYR A 80 -1.08 -3.96 11.55
C TYR A 80 -0.55 -2.54 11.62
N THR A 81 -0.41 -2.00 12.83
CA THR A 81 0.10 -0.65 13.06
C THR A 81 1.15 -0.70 14.15
N LEU A 82 2.33 -0.18 13.82
CA LEU A 82 3.44 -0.09 14.76
C LEU A 82 3.39 1.27 15.46
N PHE A 83 3.55 1.26 16.78
CA PHE A 83 3.70 2.44 17.61
C PHE A 83 5.09 2.42 18.24
N THR A 84 5.70 3.60 18.36
CA THR A 84 7.02 3.82 18.94
C THR A 84 6.98 4.97 19.91
#